data_AF-A0A349WHN4-F1
#
_entry.id   AF-A0A349WHN4-F1
#
_cell.length_a   1.000
_cell.length_b   1.000
_cell.length_c   1.000
_cell.angle_alpha   90.00
_cell.angle_beta   90.00
_cell.angle_gamma   90.00
#
_symmetry.space_group_name_H-M   'P 1'
#
loop_
_entity.id
_entity.type
_entity.pdbx_description
1 polymer ?
#
loop_
_entity_poly.entity_id
_entity_poly.type
_entity_poly.pdbx_seq_one_letter_code
_entity_poly.pdbx_strand_id
1 'polypeptide(L)'
;ARKESDPADFQPYLKTILCKIVSLAGILRESLPGGRASLKLVSLPVDPNDASKSSEKVILTSFMNAVGRRKPQLVGYNSAQADVPIIVQRAIIHGLPGLGFSERPGKPWEGVDYFDARNSEYSIDLADAMGQFRDRPSLHQAATLSGIPGKIDVSGDSVAEMWLLGKLDEIVAYNEFDAFTTHLLWARVAHFSGLLNAEQYQAEQDLIRQLLESEIAVGKQHLEKYVTEWDRLLAITKAD
;
A
#
# COMPACT_ATOMS: atom_id res chain seq x y z
N ALA A 1 -12.40 -18.57 16.79
CA ALA A 1 -12.34 -20.04 16.91
C ALA A 1 -13.18 -20.62 15.79
N ARG A 2 -12.73 -21.72 15.17
CA ARG A 2 -13.48 -22.45 14.15
C ARG A 2 -14.76 -23.03 14.79
N LYS A 3 -15.90 -22.88 14.11
CA LYS A 3 -17.16 -23.54 14.45
C LYS A 3 -17.20 -24.90 13.74
N GLU A 4 -17.92 -25.86 14.31
CA GLU A 4 -18.12 -27.18 13.69
C GLU A 4 -18.77 -27.09 12.30
N SER A 5 -19.56 -26.04 12.05
CA SER A 5 -20.19 -25.76 10.76
C SER A 5 -19.23 -25.20 9.71
N ASP A 6 -18.02 -24.82 10.10
CA ASP A 6 -17.10 -24.13 9.19
C ASP A 6 -16.43 -25.14 8.24
N PRO A 7 -16.32 -24.80 6.94
CA PRO A 7 -15.64 -25.61 5.93
C PRO A 7 -14.25 -26.10 6.35
N ALA A 8 -13.78 -27.20 5.76
CA ALA A 8 -12.47 -27.79 6.06
C ALA A 8 -11.31 -26.81 5.85
N ASP A 9 -11.46 -25.92 4.87
CA ASP A 9 -10.57 -24.85 4.45
C ASP A 9 -10.88 -23.49 5.13
N PHE A 10 -11.73 -23.46 6.15
CA PHE A 10 -12.05 -22.21 6.84
C PHE A 10 -10.81 -21.60 7.51
N GLN A 11 -10.39 -20.45 6.99
CA GLN A 11 -9.33 -19.64 7.57
C GLN A 11 -9.95 -18.48 8.37
N PRO A 12 -10.04 -18.59 9.71
CA PRO A 12 -10.57 -17.49 10.52
C PRO A 12 -9.65 -16.27 10.42
N TYR A 13 -10.24 -15.08 10.45
CA TYR A 13 -9.46 -13.87 10.64
C TYR A 13 -8.69 -13.95 11.97
N LEU A 14 -7.36 -13.84 11.89
CA LEU A 14 -6.48 -13.80 13.05
C LEU A 14 -6.32 -12.36 13.51
N LYS A 15 -6.28 -12.16 14.83
CA LYS A 15 -5.91 -10.85 15.40
C LYS A 15 -4.53 -10.48 14.87
N THR A 16 -4.37 -9.23 14.41
CA THR A 16 -3.13 -8.77 13.74
C THR A 16 -1.87 -8.95 14.59
N ILE A 17 -1.98 -8.90 15.93
CA ILE A 17 -0.87 -9.18 16.85
C ILE A 17 -0.31 -10.60 16.71
N LEU A 18 -1.13 -11.56 16.28
CA LEU A 18 -0.75 -12.96 16.04
C LEU A 18 -0.22 -13.19 14.62
N CYS A 19 -0.39 -12.21 13.74
CA CYS A 19 0.09 -12.27 12.36
C CYS A 19 1.57 -11.89 12.28
N LYS A 20 2.13 -12.02 11.07
CA LYS A 20 3.49 -11.62 10.73
C LYS A 20 3.45 -10.69 9.52
N ILE A 21 4.18 -9.58 9.58
CA ILE A 21 4.44 -8.75 8.41
C ILE A 21 5.54 -9.42 7.59
N VAL A 22 5.20 -9.76 6.35
CA VAL A 22 6.09 -10.46 5.41
C VAL A 22 6.51 -9.56 4.25
N SER A 23 5.75 -8.50 3.98
CA SER A 23 6.03 -7.52 2.94
C SER A 23 5.42 -6.16 3.29
N LEU A 24 6.06 -5.07 2.85
CA LEU A 24 5.53 -3.70 2.81
C LEU A 24 5.90 -3.08 1.47
N ALA A 25 4.97 -2.44 0.79
CA ALA A 25 5.22 -1.75 -0.47
C ALA A 25 4.53 -0.38 -0.50
N GLY A 26 5.08 0.55 -1.29
CA GLY A 26 4.51 1.87 -1.46
C GLY A 26 5.17 2.65 -2.58
N ILE A 27 4.48 3.66 -3.11
CA ILE A 27 5.05 4.63 -4.04
C ILE A 27 5.49 5.86 -3.25
N LEU A 28 6.79 6.11 -3.22
CA LEU A 28 7.34 7.32 -2.64
C LEU A 28 7.25 8.46 -3.66
N ARG A 29 6.41 9.45 -3.36
CA ARG A 29 6.28 10.69 -4.12
C ARG A 29 7.10 11.80 -3.48
N GLU A 30 8.10 12.31 -4.18
CA GLU A 30 8.92 13.45 -3.75
C GLU A 30 8.64 14.66 -4.62
N SER A 31 8.39 15.82 -4.00
CA SER A 31 8.29 17.10 -4.71
C SER A 31 9.69 17.62 -5.02
N LEU A 32 9.99 17.81 -6.29
CA LEU A 32 11.26 18.36 -6.77
C LEU A 32 11.16 19.89 -6.96
N PRO A 33 12.31 20.58 -6.94
CA PRO A 33 12.36 21.98 -7.34
C PRO A 33 11.70 22.22 -8.70
N GLY A 34 10.93 23.31 -8.83
CA GLY A 34 10.19 23.62 -10.04
C GLY A 34 8.83 22.93 -10.17
N GLY A 35 8.32 22.32 -9.08
CA GLY A 35 6.94 21.82 -9.01
C GLY A 35 6.71 20.47 -9.70
N ARG A 36 7.78 19.80 -10.14
CA ARG A 36 7.70 18.43 -10.68
C ARG A 36 7.71 17.41 -9.55
N ALA A 37 7.01 16.30 -9.72
CA ALA A 37 7.11 15.17 -8.80
C ALA A 37 8.08 14.11 -9.36
N SER A 38 8.70 13.35 -8.46
CA SER A 38 9.35 12.09 -8.80
C SER A 38 8.74 10.96 -7.99
N LEU A 39 8.55 9.80 -8.63
CA LEU A 39 7.99 8.61 -8.02
C LEU A 39 9.07 7.52 -7.94
N LYS A 40 9.07 6.78 -6.84
CA LYS A 40 9.91 5.59 -6.66
C LYS A 40 9.09 4.48 -6.05
N LEU A 41 9.19 3.28 -6.60
CA LEU A 41 8.66 2.09 -5.96
C LEU A 41 9.56 1.71 -4.77
N VAL A 42 8.96 1.55 -3.60
CA VAL A 42 9.63 1.08 -2.39
C VAL A 42 8.99 -0.24 -2.00
N SER A 43 9.78 -1.29 -1.92
CA SER A 43 9.34 -2.63 -1.55
C SER A 43 10.28 -3.21 -0.50
N LEU A 44 9.71 -3.79 0.55
CA LEU A 44 10.40 -4.50 1.60
C LEU A 44 9.81 -5.91 1.71
N PRO A 45 10.63 -6.97 1.74
CA PRO A 45 12.09 -6.93 1.63
C PRO A 45 12.57 -6.50 0.24
N VAL A 46 13.75 -5.86 0.20
CA VAL A 46 14.40 -5.46 -1.06
C VAL A 46 14.86 -6.68 -1.85
N ASP A 47 15.27 -7.73 -1.14
CA ASP A 47 15.69 -9.01 -1.70
C ASP A 47 14.97 -10.12 -0.95
N PRO A 48 13.86 -10.66 -1.51
CA PRO A 48 13.10 -11.73 -0.88
C PRO A 48 13.89 -13.03 -0.73
N ASN A 49 14.92 -13.25 -1.55
CA ASN A 49 15.74 -14.45 -1.56
C ASN A 49 16.83 -14.43 -0.48
N ASP A 50 17.07 -13.27 0.14
CA ASP A 50 18.00 -13.12 1.26
C ASP A 50 17.24 -13.14 2.60
N ALA A 51 17.25 -14.30 3.26
CA ALA A 51 16.60 -14.51 4.56
C ALA A 51 17.04 -13.51 5.64
N SER A 52 18.28 -13.00 5.58
CA SER A 52 18.78 -12.02 6.54
C SER A 52 18.13 -10.65 6.35
N LYS A 53 17.74 -10.33 5.11
CA LYS A 53 17.08 -9.07 4.73
C LYS A 53 15.55 -9.16 4.74
N SER A 54 14.99 -10.37 4.71
CA SER A 54 13.54 -10.63 4.70
C SER A 54 12.91 -10.93 6.07
N SER A 55 13.68 -10.84 7.16
CA SER A 55 13.11 -10.95 8.50
C SER A 55 12.14 -9.80 8.81
N GLU A 56 11.04 -10.09 9.51
CA GLU A 56 10.02 -9.10 9.91
C GLU A 56 10.65 -7.93 10.68
N LYS A 57 11.62 -8.22 11.56
CA LYS A 57 12.35 -7.20 12.33
C LYS A 57 13.08 -6.22 11.40
N VAL A 58 13.70 -6.70 10.32
CA VAL A 58 14.40 -5.86 9.34
C VAL A 58 13.40 -5.01 8.55
N ILE A 59 12.30 -5.61 8.09
CA ILE A 59 11.23 -4.89 7.37
C ILE A 59 10.69 -3.74 8.23
N LEU A 60 10.30 -4.03 9.46
CA LEU A 60 9.78 -3.06 10.42
C LEU A 60 10.81 -1.95 10.72
N THR A 61 12.05 -2.33 11.01
CA THR A 61 13.12 -1.36 11.34
C THR A 61 13.41 -0.44 10.15
N SER A 62 13.49 -0.97 8.93
CA SER A 62 13.73 -0.19 7.71
C SER A 62 12.58 0.79 7.45
N PHE A 63 11.33 0.32 7.52
CA PHE A 63 10.16 1.17 7.32
C PHE A 63 10.10 2.29 8.37
N MET A 64 10.15 1.95 9.66
CA MET A 64 10.01 2.93 10.74
C MET A 64 11.16 3.94 10.74
N ASN A 65 12.40 3.54 10.46
CA ASN A 65 13.51 4.48 10.31
C ASN A 65 13.32 5.44 9.12
N ALA A 66 12.88 4.91 7.98
CA ALA A 66 12.67 5.73 6.78
C ALA A 66 11.56 6.76 7.00
N VAL A 67 10.42 6.33 7.52
CA VAL A 67 9.28 7.19 7.83
C VAL A 67 9.60 8.15 8.97
N GLY A 68 10.19 7.66 10.06
CA GLY A 68 10.56 8.48 11.21
C GLY A 68 11.56 9.58 10.89
N ARG A 69 12.50 9.33 9.96
CA ARG A 69 13.46 10.35 9.51
C ARG A 69 12.87 11.33 8.49
N ARG A 70 12.14 10.82 7.49
CA ARG A 70 11.66 11.65 6.36
C ARG A 70 10.34 12.36 6.66
N LYS A 71 9.59 11.85 7.63
CA LYS A 71 8.26 12.33 8.02
C LYS A 71 7.30 12.53 6.82
N PRO A 72 7.15 11.56 5.89
CA PRO A 72 6.25 11.70 4.75
C PRO A 72 4.78 11.69 5.21
N GLN A 73 3.86 12.12 4.35
CA GLN A 73 2.46 11.72 4.49
C GLN A 73 2.34 10.23 4.18
N LEU A 74 1.64 9.47 5.02
CA LEU A 74 1.30 8.09 4.78
C LEU A 74 -0.10 8.03 4.20
N VAL A 75 -0.17 7.60 2.94
CA VAL A 75 -1.43 7.36 2.24
C VAL A 75 -1.64 5.85 2.13
N GLY A 76 -2.81 5.38 2.53
CA GLY A 76 -3.17 3.97 2.41
C GLY A 76 -4.67 3.75 2.27
N TYR A 77 -5.08 2.49 2.14
CA TYR A 77 -6.49 2.10 2.05
C TYR A 77 -6.86 1.25 3.26
N ASN A 78 -7.70 1.77 4.15
CA ASN A 78 -7.99 1.19 5.46
C ASN A 78 -6.75 1.10 6.37
N SER A 79 -5.75 1.96 6.15
CA SER A 79 -4.46 1.93 6.82
C SER A 79 -4.51 2.33 8.28
N ALA A 80 -5.46 3.19 8.65
CA ALA A 80 -5.66 3.59 10.05
C ALA A 80 -6.15 2.42 10.92
N GLN A 81 -6.86 1.46 10.33
CA GLN A 81 -7.43 0.31 11.02
C GLN A 81 -6.65 -0.99 10.81
N ALA A 82 -5.79 -1.06 9.78
CA ALA A 82 -5.01 -2.25 9.44
C ALA A 82 -3.50 -2.01 9.56
N ASP A 83 -2.90 -1.27 8.61
CA ASP A 83 -1.45 -1.14 8.44
C ASP A 83 -0.74 -0.51 9.64
N VAL A 84 -1.19 0.67 10.10
CA VAL A 84 -0.55 1.35 11.23
C VAL A 84 -0.67 0.51 12.51
N PRO A 85 -1.86 -0.02 12.88
CA PRO A 85 -1.98 -0.90 14.04
C PRO A 85 -1.10 -2.15 13.99
N ILE A 86 -1.01 -2.85 12.85
CA ILE A 86 -0.18 -4.07 12.77
C ILE A 86 1.31 -3.72 12.87
N ILE A 87 1.78 -2.65 12.24
CA ILE A 87 3.18 -2.19 12.35
C ILE A 87 3.55 -1.95 13.82
N VAL A 88 2.69 -1.24 14.57
CA VAL A 88 2.91 -0.94 15.99
C VAL A 88 2.94 -2.21 16.83
N GLN A 89 1.93 -3.07 16.67
CA GLN A 89 1.83 -4.31 17.44
C GLN A 89 3.05 -5.19 17.20
N ARG A 90 3.47 -5.36 15.94
CA ARG A 90 4.60 -6.20 15.58
C ARG A 90 5.94 -5.57 15.99
N ALA A 91 6.09 -4.25 15.91
CA ALA A 91 7.27 -3.55 16.43
C ALA A 91 7.45 -3.77 17.94
N ILE A 92 6.37 -3.68 18.72
CA ILE A 92 6.39 -3.94 20.17
C ILE A 92 6.76 -5.40 20.45
N ILE A 93 6.19 -6.35 19.73
CA ILE A 93 6.51 -7.79 19.89
C ILE A 93 7.99 -8.07 19.60
N HIS A 94 8.60 -7.37 18.65
CA HIS A 94 10.04 -7.47 18.36
C HIS A 94 10.94 -6.65 19.30
N GLY A 95 10.37 -5.93 20.27
CA GLY A 95 11.10 -5.07 21.20
C GLY A 95 11.80 -3.89 20.51
N LEU A 96 11.24 -3.39 19.41
CA LEU A 96 11.81 -2.28 18.66
C LEU A 96 11.48 -0.93 19.32
N PRO A 97 12.42 0.04 19.33
CA PRO A 97 12.10 1.41 19.70
C PRO A 97 11.22 2.06 18.63
N GLY A 98 10.62 3.22 18.95
CA GLY A 98 9.73 3.93 18.06
C GLY A 98 10.37 4.56 16.81
N LEU A 99 11.71 4.66 16.76
CA LEU A 99 12.51 5.11 15.61
C LEU A 99 12.00 6.40 14.92
N GLY A 100 11.50 7.35 15.71
CA GLY A 100 10.89 8.58 15.19
C GLY A 100 9.50 8.38 14.56
N PHE A 101 9.11 7.16 14.21
CA PHE A 101 7.76 6.83 13.71
C PHE A 101 6.70 7.05 14.79
N SER A 102 6.99 6.72 16.05
CA SER A 102 6.04 6.84 17.16
C SER A 102 6.01 8.22 17.84
N GLU A 103 6.77 9.19 17.34
CA GLU A 103 6.75 10.55 17.89
C GLU A 103 5.43 11.23 17.54
N ARG A 104 4.86 11.95 18.50
CA ARG A 104 3.56 12.61 18.33
C ARG A 104 3.60 14.02 18.94
N PRO A 105 2.96 15.00 18.29
CA PRO A 105 2.76 16.34 18.85
C PRO A 105 1.78 16.31 20.03
N GLY A 106 1.64 17.44 20.73
CA GLY A 106 0.64 17.60 21.78
C GLY A 106 -0.80 17.46 21.27
N LYS A 107 -1.07 17.91 20.04
CA LYS A 107 -2.33 17.69 19.33
C LYS A 107 -2.06 17.23 17.88
N PRO A 108 -2.89 16.34 17.31
CA PRO A 108 -2.65 15.73 16.00
C PRO A 108 -2.40 16.69 14.83
N TRP A 109 -3.00 17.89 14.86
CA TRP A 109 -2.87 18.91 13.83
C TRP A 109 -1.67 19.86 14.03
N GLU A 110 -0.92 19.72 15.12
CA GLU A 110 0.25 20.57 15.42
C GLU A 110 1.54 20.02 14.79
N GLY A 111 1.51 18.84 14.16
CA GLY A 111 2.67 18.23 13.54
C GLY A 111 2.41 16.84 12.96
N VAL A 112 3.48 16.06 12.80
CA VAL A 112 3.41 14.71 12.24
C VAL A 112 2.74 13.77 13.22
N ASP A 113 1.57 13.24 12.87
CA ASP A 113 0.90 12.18 13.65
C ASP A 113 0.35 11.09 12.71
N TYR A 114 0.96 9.91 12.76
CA TYR A 114 0.51 8.77 11.95
C TYR A 114 -0.66 8.00 12.55
N PHE A 115 -1.02 8.29 13.80
CA PHE A 115 -1.93 7.48 14.61
C PHE A 115 -3.35 8.05 14.70
N ASP A 116 -3.55 9.29 14.24
CA ASP A 116 -4.86 9.94 14.17
C ASP A 116 -5.14 10.39 12.72
N ALA A 117 -5.65 9.46 11.91
CA ALA A 117 -6.01 9.72 10.52
C ALA A 117 -7.20 10.68 10.34
N ARG A 118 -7.94 10.97 11.42
CA ARG A 118 -9.09 11.89 11.37
C ARG A 118 -8.65 13.34 11.49
N ASN A 119 -7.61 13.59 12.29
CA ASN A 119 -7.18 14.95 12.66
C ASN A 119 -5.76 15.29 12.17
N SER A 120 -5.03 14.35 11.57
CA SER A 120 -3.70 14.60 11.03
C SER A 120 -3.67 14.51 9.51
N GLU A 121 -3.02 15.48 8.87
CA GLU A 121 -2.76 15.49 7.42
C GLU A 121 -1.59 14.55 7.03
N TYR A 122 -0.93 13.92 8.01
CA TYR A 122 0.17 12.98 7.78
C TYR A 122 -0.29 11.53 7.68
N SER A 123 -1.55 11.23 8.00
CA SER A 123 -2.14 9.89 7.92
C SER A 123 -3.44 9.97 7.13
N ILE A 124 -3.37 9.60 5.86
CA ILE A 124 -4.47 9.72 4.91
C ILE A 124 -5.00 8.32 4.62
N ASP A 125 -6.19 8.01 5.15
CA ASP A 125 -6.91 6.77 4.85
C ASP A 125 -7.94 7.01 3.74
N LEU A 126 -7.65 6.48 2.54
CA LEU A 126 -8.53 6.63 1.38
C LEU A 126 -9.90 5.98 1.59
N ALA A 127 -10.00 4.93 2.41
CA ALA A 127 -11.26 4.24 2.64
C ALA A 127 -12.27 5.12 3.38
N ASP A 128 -11.80 6.05 4.22
CA ASP A 128 -12.66 6.98 4.95
C ASP A 128 -13.32 8.00 4.02
N ALA A 129 -12.70 8.31 2.88
CA ALA A 129 -13.26 9.20 1.86
C ALA A 129 -14.34 8.50 0.98
N MET A 130 -14.43 7.17 1.01
CA MET A 130 -15.25 6.37 0.09
C MET A 130 -16.46 5.70 0.72
N GLY A 131 -16.67 5.88 2.03
CA GLY A 131 -17.85 5.38 2.73
C GLY A 131 -17.55 4.75 4.08
N GLN A 132 -18.62 4.38 4.78
CA GLN A 132 -18.54 3.80 6.13
C GLN A 132 -19.26 2.46 6.20
N PHE A 133 -18.79 1.60 7.11
CA PHE A 133 -19.39 0.30 7.40
C PHE A 133 -19.62 -0.56 6.15
N ARG A 134 -20.89 -0.85 5.81
CA ARG A 134 -21.26 -1.73 4.68
C ARG A 134 -21.09 -1.07 3.32
N ASP A 135 -21.14 0.26 3.27
CA ASP A 135 -21.04 1.01 2.01
C ASP A 135 -19.57 1.31 1.66
N ARG A 136 -18.63 0.99 2.55
CA ARG A 136 -17.20 1.14 2.28
C ARG A 136 -16.78 0.12 1.20
N PRO A 137 -16.31 0.57 0.02
CA PRO A 137 -15.82 -0.36 -0.98
C PRO A 137 -14.51 -1.01 -0.53
N SER A 138 -14.13 -2.11 -1.16
CA SER A 138 -12.75 -2.60 -1.14
C SER A 138 -11.86 -1.78 -2.08
N LEU A 139 -10.54 -1.80 -1.87
CA LEU A 139 -9.56 -1.19 -2.78
C LEU A 139 -9.79 -1.68 -4.22
N HIS A 140 -10.02 -2.98 -4.40
CA HIS A 140 -10.30 -3.56 -5.71
C HIS A 140 -11.56 -2.98 -6.36
N GLN A 141 -12.65 -2.82 -5.62
CA GLN A 141 -13.89 -2.23 -6.16
C GLN A 141 -13.68 -0.75 -6.54
N ALA A 142 -13.07 0.04 -5.65
CA ALA A 142 -12.82 1.45 -5.88
C ALA A 142 -11.87 1.67 -7.08
N ALA A 143 -10.81 0.88 -7.19
CA ALA A 143 -9.84 0.95 -8.28
C ALA A 143 -10.45 0.51 -9.62
N THR A 144 -11.02 -0.70 -9.69
CA THR A 144 -11.47 -1.30 -10.95
C THR A 144 -12.59 -0.47 -11.59
N LEU A 145 -13.54 0.02 -10.78
CA LEU A 145 -14.59 0.92 -11.27
C LEU A 145 -14.07 2.31 -11.65
N SER A 146 -12.87 2.67 -11.21
CA SER A 146 -12.15 3.87 -11.63
C SER A 146 -11.21 3.63 -12.83
N GLY A 147 -11.27 2.48 -13.51
CA GLY A 147 -10.37 2.15 -14.61
C GLY A 147 -8.90 1.95 -14.18
N ILE A 148 -8.67 1.66 -12.89
CA ILE A 148 -7.36 1.37 -12.30
C ILE A 148 -7.33 -0.13 -11.98
N PRO A 149 -6.25 -0.88 -12.27
CA PRO A 149 -6.16 -2.27 -11.86
C PRO A 149 -6.38 -2.41 -10.36
N GLY A 150 -7.29 -3.29 -9.94
CA GLY A 150 -7.42 -3.70 -8.54
C GLY A 150 -6.56 -4.94 -8.27
N LYS A 151 -7.08 -5.86 -7.47
CA LYS A 151 -6.53 -7.23 -7.40
C LYS A 151 -6.40 -7.85 -8.79
N ILE A 152 -5.17 -8.17 -9.16
CA ILE A 152 -4.82 -8.95 -10.36
C ILE A 152 -4.57 -10.38 -9.89
N ASP A 153 -5.22 -11.36 -10.50
CA ASP A 153 -5.07 -12.77 -10.13
C ASP A 153 -3.62 -13.23 -10.38
N VAL A 154 -2.83 -13.34 -9.30
CA VAL A 154 -1.47 -13.92 -9.34
C VAL A 154 -1.48 -15.38 -8.91
N SER A 155 -2.38 -15.74 -7.99
CA SER A 155 -2.77 -17.12 -7.64
C SER A 155 -4.12 -17.08 -6.92
N GLY A 156 -4.91 -18.15 -7.00
CA GLY A 156 -6.16 -18.27 -6.21
C GLY A 156 -5.92 -18.49 -4.72
N ASP A 157 -4.65 -18.53 -4.31
CA ASP A 157 -4.17 -18.86 -2.97
C ASP A 157 -4.23 -17.63 -2.05
N SER A 158 -4.48 -17.82 -0.75
CA SER A 158 -4.40 -16.72 0.21
C SER A 158 -2.95 -16.32 0.47
N VAL A 159 -2.68 -15.08 0.94
CA VAL A 159 -1.31 -14.66 1.33
C VAL A 159 -0.70 -15.60 2.37
N ALA A 160 -1.50 -16.15 3.28
CA ALA A 160 -1.04 -17.12 4.26
C ALA A 160 -0.60 -18.43 3.60
N GLU A 161 -1.34 -18.91 2.60
CA GLU A 161 -0.98 -20.10 1.83
C GLU A 161 0.27 -19.87 0.98
N MET A 162 0.36 -18.75 0.25
CA MET A 162 1.58 -18.36 -0.47
C MET A 162 2.80 -18.36 0.45
N TRP A 163 2.65 -17.83 1.68
CA TRP A 163 3.73 -17.80 2.65
C TRP A 163 4.14 -19.20 3.10
N LEU A 164 3.17 -20.10 3.37
CA LEU A 164 3.44 -21.49 3.75
C LEU A 164 4.11 -22.29 2.63
N LEU A 165 3.81 -21.95 1.38
CA LEU A 165 4.43 -22.53 0.18
C LEU A 165 5.79 -21.91 -0.16
N GLY A 166 6.27 -20.92 0.62
CA GLY A 166 7.55 -20.25 0.38
C GLY A 166 7.55 -19.27 -0.79
N LYS A 167 6.37 -18.84 -1.27
CA LYS A 167 6.20 -17.94 -2.43
C LYS A 167 6.37 -16.46 -2.05
N LEU A 168 7.45 -16.11 -1.37
CA LEU A 168 7.64 -14.72 -0.90
C LEU A 168 7.77 -13.72 -2.06
N ASP A 169 8.41 -14.10 -3.16
CA ASP A 169 8.49 -13.27 -4.37
C ASP A 169 7.10 -12.90 -4.91
N GLU A 170 6.16 -13.86 -4.93
CA GLU A 170 4.77 -13.62 -5.36
C GLU A 170 4.02 -12.68 -4.40
N ILE A 171 4.25 -12.81 -3.09
CA ILE A 171 3.66 -11.91 -2.08
C ILE A 171 4.19 -10.48 -2.26
N VAL A 172 5.49 -10.32 -2.52
CA VAL A 172 6.07 -9.00 -2.79
C VAL A 172 5.51 -8.41 -4.08
N ALA A 173 5.45 -9.18 -5.17
CA ALA A 173 4.85 -8.75 -6.43
C ALA A 173 3.39 -8.31 -6.27
N TYR A 174 2.60 -9.07 -5.51
CA TYR A 174 1.21 -8.71 -5.19
C TYR A 174 1.13 -7.38 -4.42
N ASN A 175 1.98 -7.18 -3.41
CA ASN A 175 2.00 -5.95 -2.62
C ASN A 175 2.43 -4.73 -3.45
N GLU A 176 3.34 -4.92 -4.42
CA GLU A 176 3.71 -3.87 -5.37
C GLU A 176 2.53 -3.45 -6.26
N PHE A 177 1.69 -4.38 -6.71
CA PHE A 177 0.45 -4.03 -7.42
C PHE A 177 -0.49 -3.19 -6.55
N ASP A 178 -0.68 -3.57 -5.29
CA ASP A 178 -1.51 -2.80 -4.34
C ASP A 178 -0.92 -1.40 -4.10
N ALA A 179 0.41 -1.24 -4.11
CA ALA A 179 1.07 0.06 -4.00
C ALA A 179 0.78 0.97 -5.21
N PHE A 180 0.90 0.45 -6.44
CA PHE A 180 0.54 1.21 -7.66
C PHE A 180 -0.95 1.58 -7.66
N THR A 181 -1.80 0.62 -7.30
CA THR A 181 -3.26 0.81 -7.22
C THR A 181 -3.61 1.93 -6.25
N THR A 182 -3.01 1.89 -5.05
CA THR A 182 -3.24 2.87 -3.99
C THR A 182 -2.80 4.28 -4.41
N HIS A 183 -1.65 4.41 -5.09
CA HIS A 183 -1.18 5.72 -5.58
C HIS A 183 -2.10 6.30 -6.66
N LEU A 184 -2.51 5.49 -7.64
CA LEU A 184 -3.43 5.93 -8.70
C LEU A 184 -4.80 6.32 -8.12
N LEU A 185 -5.29 5.58 -7.14
CA LEU A 185 -6.54 5.90 -6.46
C LEU A 185 -6.41 7.16 -5.59
N TRP A 186 -5.28 7.37 -4.92
CA TRP A 186 -4.98 8.62 -4.26
C TRP A 186 -5.01 9.80 -5.24
N ALA A 187 -4.37 9.67 -6.41
CA ALA A 187 -4.38 10.72 -7.42
C ALA A 187 -5.80 11.03 -7.91
N ARG A 188 -6.66 10.02 -8.06
CA ARG A 188 -8.08 10.17 -8.39
C ARG A 188 -8.84 10.93 -7.28
N VAL A 189 -8.63 10.58 -6.01
CA VAL A 189 -9.26 11.26 -4.87
C VAL A 189 -8.77 12.71 -4.77
N ALA A 190 -7.46 12.93 -4.90
CA ALA A 190 -6.87 14.26 -4.88
C ALA A 190 -7.42 15.14 -6.03
N HIS A 191 -7.64 14.56 -7.21
CA HIS A 191 -8.31 15.25 -8.31
C HIS A 191 -9.77 15.60 -8.00
N PHE A 192 -10.54 14.64 -7.50
CA PHE A 192 -11.93 14.87 -7.06
C PHE A 192 -12.03 15.98 -5.99
N SER A 193 -11.07 16.03 -5.06
CA SER A 193 -10.99 17.05 -4.01
C SER A 193 -10.43 18.39 -4.49
N GLY A 194 -10.08 18.55 -5.77
CA GLY A 194 -9.52 19.79 -6.31
C GLY A 194 -8.06 20.08 -5.92
N LEU A 195 -7.38 19.12 -5.29
CA LEU A 195 -5.95 19.21 -4.94
C LEU A 195 -5.04 18.99 -6.16
N LEU A 196 -5.53 18.24 -7.15
CA LEU A 196 -4.93 18.13 -8.48
C LEU A 196 -5.93 18.64 -9.51
N ASN A 197 -5.51 19.56 -10.36
CA ASN A 197 -6.27 19.90 -11.57
C ASN A 197 -6.16 18.75 -12.61
N ALA A 198 -6.88 18.87 -13.73
CA ALA A 198 -6.89 17.82 -14.76
C ALA A 198 -5.50 17.52 -15.35
N GLU A 199 -4.69 18.55 -15.59
CA GLU A 199 -3.32 18.40 -16.12
C GLU A 199 -2.41 17.71 -15.10
N GLN A 200 -2.50 18.10 -13.82
CA GLN A 200 -1.72 17.51 -12.73
C GLN A 200 -2.13 16.05 -12.49
N TYR A 201 -3.43 15.74 -12.55
CA TYR A 201 -3.93 14.38 -12.44
C TYR A 201 -3.45 13.49 -13.59
N GLN A 202 -3.46 14.00 -14.82
CA GLN A 202 -2.89 13.27 -15.96
C GLN A 202 -1.38 13.06 -15.80
N ALA A 203 -0.64 14.10 -15.37
CA ALA A 203 0.80 14.00 -15.13
C ALA A 203 1.16 12.96 -14.07
N GLU A 204 0.38 12.80 -13.00
CA GLU A 204 0.57 11.73 -12.01
C GLU A 204 0.40 10.33 -12.61
N GLN A 205 -0.59 10.15 -13.50
CA GLN A 205 -0.77 8.87 -14.21
C GLN A 205 0.39 8.58 -15.15
N ASP A 206 0.88 9.60 -15.87
CA ASP A 206 2.03 9.47 -16.77
C ASP A 206 3.31 9.12 -15.99
N LEU A 207 3.50 9.68 -14.81
CA LEU A 207 4.62 9.34 -13.92
C LEU A 207 4.55 7.89 -13.43
N ILE A 208 3.35 7.38 -13.10
CA ILE A 208 3.18 5.97 -12.75
C ILE A 208 3.47 5.06 -13.95
N ARG A 209 3.04 5.44 -15.15
CA ARG A 209 3.36 4.69 -16.38
C ARG A 209 4.86 4.60 -16.61
N GLN A 210 5.57 5.73 -16.51
CA GLN A 210 7.02 5.78 -16.63
C GLN A 210 7.72 4.93 -15.55
N LEU A 211 7.23 4.98 -14.30
CA LEU A 211 7.78 4.17 -13.22
C LEU A 211 7.61 2.67 -13.52
N LEU A 212 6.41 2.22 -13.91
CA LEU A 212 6.15 0.83 -14.29
C LEU A 212 7.09 0.36 -15.42
N GLU A 213 7.22 1.15 -16.48
CA GLU A 213 8.10 0.83 -17.61
C GLU A 213 9.58 0.75 -17.17
N SER A 214 10.02 1.64 -16.30
CA SER A 214 11.39 1.61 -15.76
C SER A 214 11.65 0.39 -14.88
N GLU A 215 10.70 0.01 -14.02
CA GLU A 215 10.81 -1.15 -13.13
C GLU A 215 10.81 -2.47 -13.94
N ILE A 216 9.99 -2.56 -15.00
CA ILE A 216 9.99 -3.68 -15.94
C ILE A 216 11.35 -3.81 -16.63
N ALA A 217 11.90 -2.69 -17.12
CA ALA A 217 13.18 -2.66 -17.82
C ALA A 217 14.37 -3.11 -16.95
N VAL A 218 14.29 -2.93 -15.62
CA VAL A 218 15.30 -3.42 -14.67
C VAL A 218 15.01 -4.80 -14.11
N GLY A 219 13.98 -5.49 -14.61
CA GLY A 219 13.74 -6.92 -14.36
C GLY A 219 12.46 -7.29 -13.61
N LYS A 220 11.61 -6.32 -13.22
CA LYS A 220 10.32 -6.62 -12.56
C LYS A 220 9.23 -6.99 -13.55
N GLN A 221 9.42 -8.12 -14.23
CA GLN A 221 8.56 -8.59 -15.32
C GLN A 221 7.10 -8.86 -14.89
N HIS A 222 6.84 -9.14 -13.61
CA HIS A 222 5.47 -9.29 -13.10
C HIS A 222 4.61 -8.04 -13.30
N LEU A 223 5.21 -6.84 -13.36
CA LEU A 223 4.51 -5.57 -13.58
C LEU A 223 3.93 -5.44 -15.00
N GLU A 224 4.36 -6.26 -15.97
CA GLU A 224 3.75 -6.30 -17.31
C GLU A 224 2.26 -6.67 -17.26
N LYS A 225 1.88 -7.53 -16.31
CA LYS A 225 0.47 -7.89 -16.07
C LYS A 225 -0.34 -6.68 -15.61
N TYR A 226 0.25 -5.85 -14.75
CA TYR A 226 -0.37 -4.61 -14.27
C TYR A 226 -0.60 -3.62 -15.40
N VAL A 227 0.42 -3.40 -16.24
CA VAL A 227 0.32 -2.54 -17.42
C VAL A 227 -0.76 -3.04 -18.38
N THR A 228 -0.77 -4.34 -18.68
CA THR A 228 -1.75 -4.96 -19.58
C THR A 228 -3.17 -4.78 -19.08
N GLU A 229 -3.41 -5.03 -17.78
CA GLU A 229 -4.72 -4.89 -17.18
C GLU A 229 -5.16 -3.41 -17.13
N TRP A 230 -4.22 -2.50 -16.90
CA TRP A 230 -4.52 -1.07 -16.90
C TRP A 230 -4.95 -0.58 -18.28
N ASP A 231 -4.24 -1.00 -19.33
CA ASP A 231 -4.59 -0.67 -20.72
C ASP A 231 -5.97 -1.24 -21.10
N ARG A 232 -6.28 -2.47 -20.67
CA ARG A 232 -7.59 -3.10 -20.87
C ARG A 232 -8.71 -2.30 -20.19
N LEU A 233 -8.52 -1.91 -18.93
CA LEU A 233 -9.52 -1.15 -18.18
C LEU A 233 -9.73 0.24 -18.76
N LEU A 234 -8.65 0.95 -19.12
CA LEU A 234 -8.74 2.26 -19.75
C LEU A 234 -9.48 2.22 -21.08
N ALA A 235 -9.27 1.18 -21.90
CA ALA A 235 -9.99 0.99 -23.15
C ALA A 235 -11.50 0.82 -22.95
N ILE A 236 -11.90 0.18 -21.85
CA ILE A 236 -13.32 0.01 -21.50
C ILE A 236 -13.90 1.33 -20.98
N THR A 237 -13.23 1.99 -20.03
CA THR A 237 -13.77 3.19 -19.37
C THR A 237 -13.73 4.46 -20.22
N LYS A 238 -12.93 4.51 -21.29
CA LYS A 238 -12.90 5.63 -22.24
C LYS A 238 -13.90 5.48 -23.39
N ALA A 239 -14.56 4.33 -23.51
CA ALA A 239 -15.55 4.07 -24.56
C ALA A 239 -16.94 4.64 -24.23
N ASP A 240 -17.14 5.11 -23.00
CA ASP A 240 -18.33 5.81 -22.49
C ASP A 240 -18.09 7.33 -22.37
#